data_AF-A0A072NV15-F1
#
_entry.id   AF-A0A072NV15-F1
#
_cell.length_a   1.000
_cell.length_b   1.000
_cell.length_c   1.000
_cell.angle_alpha   90.00
_cell.angle_beta   90.00
_cell.angle_gamma   90.00
#
_symmetry.space_group_name_H-M   'P 1'
#
loop_
_entity.id
_entity.type
_entity.pdbx_description
1 polymer ?
#
loop_
_entity_poly.entity_id
_entity_poly.type
_entity_poly.pdbx_seq_one_letter_code
_entity_poly.pdbx_strand_id
1 'polypeptide(L)' 'MEVKEQQLEYELAVNVFGVIYMIQTVVGAGRMPKGGRIINIDSIASKVLIPPPVYGATKAAMDALITLWAGEASFS' A
#
# COMPACT_ATOMS: atom_id res chain seq x y z
N MET A 1 25.88 1.63 1.38
CA MET A 1 24.77 0.75 1.78
C MET A 1 24.26 0.09 0.53
N GLU A 2 24.34 -1.24 0.44
CA GLU A 2 23.93 -1.98 -0.75
C GLU A 2 22.53 -2.56 -0.53
N VAL A 3 21.57 -2.12 -1.35
CA VAL A 3 20.26 -2.76 -1.47
C VAL A 3 20.34 -3.63 -2.71
N LYS A 4 20.12 -4.95 -2.55
CA LYS A 4 20.09 -5.86 -3.70
C LYS A 4 18.83 -5.58 -4.53
N GLU A 5 18.97 -5.59 -5.85
CA GLU A 5 17.86 -5.41 -6.79
C GLU A 5 16.69 -6.34 -6.46
N GLN A 6 16.97 -7.64 -6.25
CA GLN A 6 15.96 -8.62 -5.88
C GLN A 6 15.21 -8.27 -4.58
N GLN A 7 15.89 -7.67 -3.59
CA GLN A 7 15.23 -7.25 -2.36
C GLN A 7 14.33 -6.03 -2.62
N LEU A 8 14.81 -5.06 -3.40
CA LEU A 8 14.06 -3.88 -3.77
C LEU A 8 12.77 -4.24 -4.52
N GLU A 9 12.90 -5.10 -5.53
CA GLU A 9 11.78 -5.60 -6.32
C GLU A 9 10.79 -6.36 -5.45
N TYR A 10 11.28 -7.25 -4.58
CA TYR A 10 10.43 -8.01 -3.67
C TYR A 10 9.63 -7.11 -2.72
N GLU A 11 10.29 -6.15 -2.06
CA GLU A 11 9.64 -5.27 -1.09
C GLU A 11 8.57 -4.38 -1.75
N LEU A 12 8.84 -3.84 -2.94
CA LEU A 12 7.85 -3.05 -3.69
C LEU A 12 6.71 -3.92 -4.24
N ALA A 13 7.03 -5.08 -4.80
CA ALA A 13 6.04 -5.99 -5.37
C ALA A 13 5.01 -6.43 -4.31
N VAL A 14 5.48 -6.77 -3.11
CA VAL A 14 4.62 -7.25 -2.03
C VAL A 14 3.88 -6.10 -1.34
N ASN A 15 4.60 -5.06 -0.90
CA ASN A 15 4.00 -4.04 -0.02
C ASN A 15 3.22 -2.97 -0.79
N VAL A 16 3.55 -2.71 -2.05
CA VAL A 16 2.93 -1.65 -2.84
C VAL A 16 2.09 -2.24 -3.96
N PHE A 17 2.69 -2.99 -4.90
CA PHE A 17 1.97 -3.45 -6.09
C PHE A 17 0.87 -4.46 -5.75
N GLY A 18 1.14 -5.39 -4.82
CA GLY A 18 0.14 -6.35 -4.37
C GLY A 18 -1.13 -5.70 -3.82
N VAL A 19 -0.98 -4.60 -3.05
CA VAL A 19 -2.11 -3.84 -2.51
C VAL A 19 -2.87 -3.14 -3.64
N ILE A 20 -2.17 -2.49 -4.57
CA ILE A 20 -2.80 -1.83 -5.73
C ILE A 20 -3.64 -2.84 -6.53
N TYR A 21 -3.07 -4.00 -6.87
CA TYR A 21 -3.76 -5.01 -7.66
C TYR A 21 -4.97 -5.61 -6.95
N MET A 22 -4.87 -5.83 -5.62
CA MET A 22 -6.00 -6.29 -4.82
C MET A 22 -7.15 -5.28 -4.87
N ILE A 23 -6.85 -3.99 -4.68
CA ILE A 23 -7.86 -2.92 -4.68
C ILE A 23 -8.51 -2.79 -6.05
N GLN A 24 -7.73 -2.81 -7.13
CA GLN A 24 -8.26 -2.80 -8.50
C GLN A 24 -9.17 -4.01 -8.77
N THR A 25 -8.80 -5.19 -8.26
CA THR A 25 -9.58 -6.42 -8.45
C THR A 25 -10.90 -6.40 -7.67
N VAL A 26 -10.95 -5.76 -6.50
CA VAL A 26 -12.15 -5.72 -5.66
C VAL A 26 -13.04 -4.52 -6.01
N VAL A 27 -12.47 -3.32 -6.04
CA VAL A 27 -13.20 -2.07 -6.29
C VAL A 27 -13.41 -1.86 -7.79
N GLY A 28 -12.34 -1.91 -8.59
CA GLY A 28 -12.39 -1.64 -10.03
C GLY A 28 -13.27 -2.65 -10.79
N ALA A 29 -13.31 -3.91 -10.34
CA ALA A 29 -14.20 -4.93 -10.92
C ALA A 29 -15.63 -4.90 -10.35
N GLY A 30 -15.99 -3.92 -9.51
CA GLY A 30 -17.33 -3.80 -8.92
C GLY A 30 -17.71 -4.93 -7.96
N ARG A 31 -16.72 -5.62 -7.37
CA ARG A 31 -16.93 -6.76 -6.46
C ARG A 31 -17.05 -6.36 -4.99
N MET A 32 -16.82 -5.09 -4.66
CA MET A 32 -17.01 -4.59 -3.31
C MET A 32 -18.51 -4.46 -2.99
N PRO A 33 -19.02 -5.15 -1.95
CA PRO A 33 -20.42 -4.98 -1.54
C PRO A 33 -20.67 -3.57 -0.99
N LYS A 34 -21.92 -3.12 -1.03
CA LYS A 34 -22.32 -1.88 -0.36
C LYS A 34 -21.97 -1.97 1.13
N GLY A 35 -21.24 -0.96 1.63
CA GLY A 35 -20.74 -0.96 3.01
C GLY A 35 -19.47 -1.79 3.24
N GLY A 36 -18.88 -2.38 2.19
CA GLY A 36 -17.58 -3.04 2.26
C GLY A 36 -16.47 -2.10 2.71
N ARG A 37 -15.38 -2.68 3.24
CA ARG A 37 -14.20 -1.95 3.71
C ARG A 37 -12.95 -2.71 3.30
N ILE A 38 -11.91 -1.98 2.89
CA ILE A 38 -10.55 -2.49 2.78
C ILE A 38 -9.79 -2.01 4.01
N ILE A 39 -9.16 -2.93 4.74
CA ILE A 39 -8.30 -2.62 5.88
C ILE A 39 -6.91 -3.10 5.55
N ASN A 40 -5.97 -2.16 5.53
CA ASN A 40 -4.59 -2.39 5.17
C ASN A 40 -3.70 -2.33 6.43
N ILE A 41 -2.71 -3.23 6.52
CA ILE A 41 -1.78 -3.26 7.65
C ILE A 41 -0.54 -2.43 7.31
N ASP A 42 -0.48 -1.23 7.89
CA ASP A 42 0.68 -0.35 7.79
C ASP A 42 1.63 -0.50 9.00
N SER A 43 2.71 0.27 9.02
CA SER A 43 3.72 0.27 10.06
C SER A 43 4.03 1.69 10.52
N ILE A 44 4.44 1.85 11.78
CA ILE A 44 4.96 3.12 12.30
C ILE A 44 6.15 3.66 11.47
N ALA A 45 6.86 2.77 10.77
CA ALA A 45 7.93 3.11 9.83
C ALA A 45 7.48 4.00 8.65
N SER A 46 6.16 4.13 8.38
CA SER A 46 5.64 5.10 7.41
C SER A 46 5.70 6.55 7.91
N LYS A 47 5.75 6.76 9.23
CA LYS A 47 5.71 8.09 9.87
C LYS A 47 7.04 8.52 10.47
N VAL A 48 7.87 7.55 10.84
CA VAL A 48 9.19 7.79 11.44
C VAL A 48 10.25 6.99 10.70
N LEU A 49 11.41 7.61 10.48
CA LEU A 49 12.50 7.07 9.66
C LEU A 49 13.25 5.94 10.40
N ILE A 50 12.64 4.75 10.41
CA ILE A 50 13.17 3.55 11.07
C ILE A 50 13.75 2.60 10.01
N PRO A 51 14.98 2.07 10.21
CA PRO A 51 15.55 1.04 9.33
C PRO A 51 14.70 -0.25 9.29
N PRO A 52 14.70 -1.01 8.17
CA PRO A 52 15.45 -0.75 6.94
C PRO A 52 14.77 0.26 6.01
N PRO A 53 15.54 1.05 5.22
CA PRO A 53 15.04 2.21 4.50
C PRO A 53 14.05 1.86 3.38
N VAL A 54 14.25 0.74 2.67
CA VAL A 54 13.34 0.29 1.60
C VAL A 54 11.98 -0.05 2.19
N TYR A 55 11.96 -0.79 3.30
CA TYR A 55 10.73 -1.16 3.97
C TYR A 55 9.96 0.10 4.41
N GLY A 56 10.64 1.03 5.09
CA GLY A 56 10.05 2.32 5.49
C GLY A 56 9.48 3.08 4.29
N ALA A 57 10.20 3.13 3.17
CA ALA A 57 9.72 3.76 1.94
C ALA A 57 8.47 3.08 1.37
N THR A 58 8.41 1.74 1.37
CA THR A 58 7.20 1.02 0.90
C THR A 58 5.99 1.29 1.79
N LYS A 59 6.19 1.42 3.11
CA LYS A 59 5.13 1.75 4.06
C LYS A 59 4.66 3.20 3.93
N ALA A 60 5.58 4.14 3.73
CA ALA A 60 5.22 5.53 3.40
C ALA A 60 4.43 5.63 2.07
N ALA A 61 4.81 4.86 1.04
CA ALA A 61 4.05 4.80 -0.21
C ALA A 61 2.63 4.25 0.01
N MET A 62 2.51 3.18 0.79
CA MET A 62 1.23 2.56 1.13
C MET A 62 0.31 3.52 1.90
N ASP A 63 0.83 4.24 2.89
CA ASP A 63 0.10 5.26 3.66
C ASP A 63 -0.44 6.40 2.77
N ALA A 64 0.37 6.91 1.84
CA ALA A 64 -0.06 7.93 0.89
C ALA A 64 -1.18 7.44 -0.03
N LEU A 65 -1.04 6.24 -0.61
CA LEU A 65 -2.04 5.64 -1.49
C LEU A 65 -3.40 5.46 -0.78
N ILE A 66 -3.38 4.90 0.42
CA ILE A 66 -4.60 4.62 1.19
C ILE A 66 -5.30 5.92 1.58
N THR A 67 -4.54 6.94 1.99
CA THR A 67 -5.10 8.24 2.37
C THR A 67 -5.85 8.88 1.19
N LEU A 68 -5.25 8.87 0.00
CA LEU A 68 -5.87 9.43 -1.21
C LEU A 68 -7.09 8.62 -1.65
N TRP A 69 -6.99 7.29 -1.69
CA TRP A 69 -8.11 6.44 -2.08
C TRP A 69 -9.26 6.41 -1.09
N ALA A 70 -8.99 6.54 0.20
CA ALA A 70 -10.05 6.72 1.19
C ALA A 70 -10.84 8.01 0.90
N GLY A 71 -10.15 9.06 0.45
CA GLY A 71 -10.78 10.27 -0.08
C GLY A 71 -11.67 9.98 -1.29
N GLU A 72 -11.12 9.35 -2.33
CA GLU A 72 -11.87 9.04 -3.57
C GLU A 72 -13.11 8.16 -3.32
N ALA A 73 -12.97 7.12 -2.50
CA ALA A 73 -14.06 6.20 -2.16
C ALA A 73 -15.14 6.85 -1.28
N SER A 74 -14.83 7.95 -0.58
CA SER A 74 -15.83 8.70 0.21
C SER A 74 -16.72 9.59 -0.66
N PHE A 75 -16.31 9.89 -1.89
CA PHE A 75 -17.07 10.69 -2.86
C PHE A 75 -17.82 9.84 -3.90
N SER A 76 -17.70 8.50 -3.85
CA SER A 76 -18.33 7.54 -4.77
C SER A 76 -19.55 6.88 -4.15
#